data_AF-A0AAD8BYR1-F1
#
_entry.id   AF-A0AAD8BYR1-F1
#
_cell.length_a   1.000
_cell.length_b   1.000
_cell.length_c   1.000
_cell.angle_alpha   90.00
_cell.angle_beta   90.00
_cell.angle_gamma   90.00
#
_symmetry.space_group_name_H-M   'P 1'
#
loop_
_entity.id
_entity.type
_entity.pdbx_description
1 polymer ?
#
loop_
_entity_poly.entity_id
_entity_poly.type
_entity_poly.pdbx_seq_one_letter_code
_entity_poly.pdbx_strand_id
1 'polypeptide(L)'
;MAADTLIGVLILDALLLNALGGRIGYRFRTEYRYCQVDWKQDEFYNTDLCTRCKCWSKELNSAECTIEDCGTLTCEQKGTEIYQPPHKCCPDCVPVRIR
;
A
#
# COMPACT_ATOMS: atom_id res chain seq x y z
N MET A 1 5.22 -13.99 -27.53
CA MET A 1 5.65 -12.59 -27.72
C MET A 1 5.76 -11.99 -26.33
N ALA A 2 6.97 -11.89 -25.81
CA ALA A 2 7.24 -11.30 -24.50
C ALA A 2 7.30 -9.78 -24.69
N ALA A 3 6.42 -9.04 -24.01
CA ALA A 3 6.50 -7.60 -23.94
C ALA A 3 7.25 -7.25 -22.65
N ASP A 4 8.54 -6.98 -22.80
CA ASP A 4 9.38 -6.35 -21.79
C ASP A 4 8.86 -4.93 -21.55
N THR A 5 8.12 -4.72 -20.46
CA THR A 5 7.65 -3.39 -20.06
C THR A 5 8.53 -2.83 -18.96
N LEU A 6 9.25 -1.76 -19.29
CA LEU A 6 10.03 -0.90 -18.39
C LEU A 6 9.19 -0.44 -17.18
N ILE A 7 9.48 -0.97 -16.00
CA ILE A 7 8.91 -0.51 -14.72
C ILE A 7 9.74 0.67 -14.23
N GLY A 8 9.28 1.89 -14.50
CA GLY A 8 9.81 3.09 -13.85
C GLY A 8 9.22 3.22 -12.45
N VAL A 9 10.01 2.93 -11.41
CA VAL A 9 9.62 3.11 -10.00
C VAL A 9 9.99 4.53 -9.57
N LEU A 10 9.00 5.43 -9.42
CA LEU A 10 9.20 6.70 -8.74
C LEU A 10 8.83 6.50 -7.26
N ILE A 11 9.85 6.40 -6.41
CA ILE A 11 9.65 6.32 -4.96
C ILE A 11 9.42 7.74 -4.45
N LEU A 12 8.17 8.07 -4.08
CA LEU A 12 7.85 9.30 -3.36
C LEU A 12 7.88 8.99 -1.86
N ASP A 13 9.01 9.24 -1.20
CA ASP A 13 9.17 9.03 0.24
C ASP A 13 8.38 10.11 1.03
N ALA A 14 7.09 9.88 1.25
CA ALA A 14 6.28 10.65 2.19
C ALA A 14 6.47 10.09 3.61
N LEU A 15 7.51 10.53 4.31
CA LEU A 15 7.70 10.27 5.74
C LEU A 15 6.63 11.04 6.56
N LEU A 16 5.42 10.48 6.70
CA LEU A 16 4.42 10.98 7.64
C LEU A 16 4.86 10.62 9.07
N LEU A 17 5.72 11.46 9.66
CA LEU A 17 6.19 11.35 11.03
C LEU A 17 5.11 11.76 12.06
N ASN A 18 4.49 10.74 12.64
CA ASN A 18 4.37 10.50 14.09
C ASN A 18 3.77 11.57 15.03
N ALA A 19 2.57 11.28 15.53
CA ALA A 19 2.25 11.47 16.94
C ALA A 19 1.49 10.23 17.43
N LEU A 20 1.88 9.68 18.60
CA LEU A 20 1.37 8.49 19.30
C LEU A 20 2.19 7.19 19.06
N GLY A 21 2.71 6.63 20.16
CA GLY A 21 3.72 5.57 20.19
C GLY A 21 3.25 4.23 19.60
N GLY A 22 4.16 3.62 18.82
CA GLY A 22 3.91 2.45 17.97
C GLY A 22 4.18 2.82 16.51
N ARG A 23 5.46 2.93 16.10
CA ARG A 23 5.80 3.40 14.76
C ARG A 23 5.71 2.24 13.76
N ILE A 24 4.64 2.20 12.98
CA ILE A 24 4.67 1.60 11.64
C ILE A 24 5.23 2.68 10.72
N GLY A 25 6.38 2.45 10.11
CA GLY A 25 6.85 3.31 9.04
C GLY A 25 6.02 3.05 7.79
N TYR A 26 4.95 3.82 7.56
CA TYR A 26 4.21 3.72 6.31
C TYR A 26 5.07 4.32 5.20
N ARG A 27 5.47 3.49 4.24
CA ARG A 27 6.13 3.95 3.02
C ARG A 27 5.18 3.74 1.86
N PHE A 28 4.98 4.78 1.06
CA PHE A 28 4.18 4.67 -0.15
C PHE A 28 5.10 4.58 -1.34
N ARG A 29 4.90 3.58 -2.20
CA ARG A 29 5.58 3.46 -3.50
C ARG A 29 4.58 3.73 -4.59
N THR A 30 4.95 4.59 -5.55
CA THR A 30 4.17 4.78 -6.77
C THR A 30 4.73 3.91 -7.88
N GLU A 31 3.88 3.13 -8.53
CA GLU A 31 4.19 2.31 -9.70
C GLU A 31 3.26 2.65 -10.86
N TYR A 32 3.81 2.79 -12.06
CA TYR A 32 3.02 2.93 -13.27
C TYR A 32 2.69 1.55 -13.85
N ARG A 33 1.42 1.30 -14.12
CA ARG A 33 0.89 0.04 -14.66
C ARG A 33 -0.06 0.31 -15.82
N TYR A 34 -0.55 -0.74 -16.44
CA TYR A 34 -1.60 -0.65 -17.44
C TYR A 34 -2.98 -0.54 -16.79
N CYS A 35 -3.92 0.16 -17.44
CA CYS A 35 -5.31 0.14 -17.02
C CYS A 35 -5.90 -1.26 -17.25
N GLN A 36 -6.64 -1.79 -16.27
CA GLN A 36 -7.41 -3.00 -16.50
C GLN A 36 -8.62 -2.73 -17.39
N VAL A 37 -9.11 -3.78 -18.05
CA VAL A 37 -10.15 -3.69 -19.09
C VAL A 37 -11.42 -3.03 -18.55
N ASP A 38 -11.80 -3.40 -17.33
CA ASP A 38 -13.01 -2.97 -16.62
C ASP A 38 -12.86 -1.63 -15.87
N TRP A 39 -11.64 -1.11 -15.73
CA TRP A 39 -11.43 0.17 -15.05
C TRP A 39 -11.92 1.32 -15.91
N LYS A 40 -12.51 2.35 -15.31
CA LYS A 40 -12.88 3.61 -15.93
C LYS A 40 -11.78 4.62 -15.70
N GLN A 41 -11.67 5.55 -16.64
CA GLN A 41 -10.74 6.66 -16.52
C GLN A 41 -11.11 7.53 -15.32
N ASP A 42 -10.08 8.00 -14.62
CA ASP A 42 -10.14 8.82 -13.42
C ASP A 42 -10.78 8.20 -12.17
N GLU A 43 -11.18 6.93 -12.23
CA GLU A 43 -11.66 6.17 -11.08
C GLU A 43 -10.51 5.49 -10.32
N PHE A 44 -10.69 5.35 -9.01
CA PHE A 44 -9.76 4.63 -8.13
C PHE A 44 -10.22 3.19 -7.92
N TYR A 45 -9.27 2.28 -7.96
CA TYR A 45 -9.47 0.85 -7.79
C TYR A 45 -8.50 0.31 -6.74
N ASN A 46 -9.02 -0.46 -5.79
CA ASN A 46 -8.18 -1.22 -4.85
C ASN A 46 -7.93 -2.59 -5.47
N THR A 47 -6.71 -2.88 -5.90
CA THR A 47 -6.37 -4.19 -6.48
C THR A 47 -6.14 -5.24 -5.41
N ASP A 48 -5.68 -4.80 -4.24
CA ASP A 48 -5.49 -5.59 -3.04
C ASP A 48 -5.65 -4.67 -1.81
N LEU A 49 -5.35 -5.17 -0.61
CA LEU A 49 -5.51 -4.40 0.63
C LEU A 49 -4.54 -3.22 0.73
N CYS A 50 -3.39 -3.28 0.06
CA CYS A 50 -2.28 -2.34 0.13
C CYS A 50 -2.13 -1.48 -1.12
N THR A 51 -2.73 -1.86 -2.24
CA THR A 51 -2.55 -1.19 -3.52
C THR A 51 -3.82 -0.50 -3.97
N ARG A 52 -3.69 0.80 -4.25
CA ARG A 52 -4.73 1.62 -4.84
C ARG A 52 -4.24 2.21 -6.16
N CYS A 53 -4.95 1.91 -7.23
CA CYS A 53 -4.63 2.36 -8.58
C CYS A 53 -5.65 3.39 -9.08
N LYS A 54 -5.20 4.25 -9.99
CA LYS A 54 -6.04 5.15 -10.77
C LYS A 54 -5.69 5.00 -12.24
N CYS A 55 -6.68 4.76 -13.09
CA CYS A 55 -6.48 4.79 -14.54
C CYS A 55 -6.50 6.25 -15.02
N TRP A 56 -5.38 6.77 -15.51
CA TRP A 56 -5.26 8.16 -15.97
C TRP A 56 -5.71 8.32 -17.42
N SER A 57 -5.40 7.36 -18.29
CA SER A 57 -5.82 7.39 -19.70
C SER A 57 -6.02 5.98 -20.22
N LYS A 58 -7.22 5.69 -20.74
CA LYS A 58 -7.49 4.43 -21.46
C LYS A 58 -6.78 4.37 -22.81
N GLU A 59 -6.66 5.50 -23.48
CA GLU A 59 -6.03 5.59 -24.80
C GLU A 59 -4.53 5.27 -24.71
N LEU A 60 -3.85 5.84 -23.70
CA LEU A 60 -2.44 5.56 -23.41
C LEU A 60 -2.26 4.29 -22.58
N ASN A 61 -3.36 3.66 -22.17
CA ASN A 61 -3.41 2.53 -21.27
C ASN A 61 -2.55 2.73 -20.01
N SER A 62 -2.59 3.93 -19.39
CA SER A 62 -1.72 4.27 -18.27
C SER A 62 -2.51 4.37 -16.96
N ALA A 63 -2.04 3.62 -15.96
CA ALA A 63 -2.52 3.67 -14.59
C ALA A 63 -1.36 4.01 -13.64
N GLU A 64 -1.67 4.73 -12.58
CA GLU A 64 -0.76 5.00 -11.48
C GLU A 64 -1.27 4.28 -10.24
N CYS A 65 -0.42 3.48 -9.62
CA CYS A 65 -0.74 2.69 -8.44
C CYS A 65 0.11 3.14 -7.27
N THR A 66 -0.54 3.51 -6.17
CA THR A 66 0.09 3.70 -4.88
C THR A 66 0.02 2.39 -4.12
N ILE A 67 1.18 1.87 -3.72
CA ILE A 67 1.35 0.67 -2.92
C ILE A 67 1.78 1.10 -1.53
N GLU A 68 1.01 0.74 -0.52
CA GLU A 68 1.35 0.88 0.89
C GLU A 68 2.31 -0.24 1.30
N ASP A 69 3.51 0.13 1.67
CA ASP A 69 4.54 -0.74 2.22
C ASP A 69 4.56 -0.55 3.74
N CYS A 70 4.17 -1.61 4.43
CA CYS A 70 4.17 -1.66 5.88
C CYS A 70 5.60 -1.81 6.36
N GLY A 71 6.22 -0.71 6.77
CA GLY A 71 7.53 -0.76 7.40
C GLY A 71 7.53 -1.62 8.67
N THR A 72 8.71 -1.86 9.20
CA THR A 72 8.88 -2.70 10.39
C THR A 72 8.10 -2.14 11.58
N LEU A 73 7.17 -2.94 12.11
CA LEU A 73 6.43 -2.65 13.33
C LEU A 73 7.07 -3.38 14.51
N THR A 74 7.38 -2.64 15.57
CA THR A 74 7.79 -3.20 16.86
C THR A 74 6.84 -2.74 17.95
N CYS A 75 6.24 -3.69 18.67
CA CYS A 75 5.36 -3.41 19.79
C CYS A 75 6.17 -3.31 21.09
N GLU A 76 6.42 -2.08 21.56
CA GLU A 76 7.21 -1.83 22.77
C GLU A 76 6.37 -1.96 24.06
N GLN A 77 5.04 -1.96 23.93
CA GLN A 77 4.14 -2.06 25.08
C GLN A 77 4.06 -3.49 25.60
N LYS A 78 4.26 -3.68 26.90
CA LYS A 78 4.14 -4.99 27.53
C LYS A 78 2.69 -5.49 27.42
N GLY A 79 2.52 -6.71 26.93
CA GLY A 79 1.19 -7.32 26.75
C GLY A 79 0.50 -6.93 25.45
N THR A 80 1.22 -6.39 24.47
CA THR A 80 0.75 -6.27 23.08
C THR A 80 1.51 -7.23 22.16
N GLU A 81 0.86 -7.64 21.08
CA GLU A 81 1.42 -8.46 20.02
C GLU A 81 1.13 -7.84 18.65
N ILE A 82 1.95 -8.20 17.66
CA ILE A 82 1.73 -7.80 16.27
C ILE A 82 0.59 -8.65 15.71
N TYR A 83 -0.47 -8.00 15.23
CA TYR A 83 -1.60 -8.66 14.60
C TYR A 83 -1.98 -7.95 13.31
N GLN A 84 -2.20 -8.70 12.23
CA GLN A 84 -2.68 -8.17 10.96
C GLN A 84 -4.17 -8.48 10.78
N PRO A 85 -5.06 -7.47 10.86
CA PRO A 85 -6.48 -7.67 10.61
C PRO A 85 -6.75 -8.07 9.15
N PRO A 86 -7.74 -8.94 8.87
CA PRO A 86 -8.03 -9.44 7.52
C PRO A 86 -8.49 -8.38 6.51
N HIS A 87 -8.77 -7.16 6.96
CA HIS A 87 -9.24 -6.04 6.13
C HIS A 87 -8.32 -4.81 6.20
N LYS A 88 -7.12 -4.96 6.74
CA LYS A 88 -6.11 -3.89 6.76
C LYS A 88 -4.89 -4.34 5.96
N CYS A 89 -4.28 -3.38 5.25
CA CYS A 89 -2.97 -3.60 4.65
C CYS A 89 -1.92 -3.93 5.73
N CYS A 90 -1.77 -3.03 6.71
CA CYS A 90 -0.68 -3.13 7.67
C CYS A 90 -1.06 -3.78 9.01
N PRO A 91 -0.11 -4.52 9.61
CA PRO A 91 -0.27 -5.05 10.96
C PRO A 91 -0.33 -3.92 11.98
N ASP A 92 -0.86 -4.21 13.15
CA ASP A 92 -1.06 -3.27 14.25
C ASP A 92 -0.66 -3.93 15.58
N CYS A 93 -0.39 -3.13 16.60
CA CYS A 93 -0.12 -3.64 17.95
C CYS A 93 -1.44 -3.80 18.70
N VAL A 94 -1.83 -5.04 18.99
CA VAL A 94 -3.08 -5.33 19.71
C VAL A 94 -2.78 -5.92 21.09
N PRO A 95 -3.63 -5.70 22.10
CA PRO A 95 -3.47 -6.34 23.41
C PRO A 95 -3.62 -7.85 23.31
N VAL A 96 -2.69 -8.59 23.91
CA VAL A 96 -2.70 -10.05 23.98
C VAL A 96 -3.92 -10.48 24.79
N ARG A 97 -4.83 -11.23 24.16
CA ARG A 97 -5.98 -11.81 24.86
C ARG A 97 -5.51 -13.07 25.61
N ILE A 98 -5.20 -12.91 26.89
CA ILE A 98 -4.92 -14.03 27.79
C ILE A 98 -6.22 -14.86 27.87
N ARG A 99 -6.19 -16.10 27.36
CA ARG A 99 -7.26 -17.09 27.56
C ARG A 99 -7.03 -17.88 28.84
#